data_AF-X1GU11-F1
#
_entry.id   AF-X1GU11-F1
#
_cell.length_a   1.000
_cell.length_b   1.000
_cell.length_c   1.000
_cell.angle_alpha   90.00
_cell.angle_beta   90.00
_cell.angle_gamma   90.00
#
_symmetry.space_group_name_H-M   'P 1'
#
loop_
_entity.id
_entity.type
_entity.pdbx_description
1 polymer ?
#
loop_
_entity_poly.entity_id
_entity_poly.type
_entity_poly.pdbx_seq_one_letter_code
_entity_poly.pdbx_strand_id
1 'polypeptide(L)'
;VLRYKDSKAIEYWQVENEPFFPFGECPWVDKNFVKKEIDLVKSLNSSHPIVISDSGEGSFWIRAAKLGDIVGTTMYKRVWFRQVGIYIHYPFPPTFYWRKAKYIEKIFDKEVICVELQAEPWEPKLLYDSPIEEQEKTMNLEQFQKNVEFAKRTGFNRFYFWGAEWWFWLKEIQNKPEIWLEAKKFF
;
A
#
# COMPACT_ATOMS: atom_id res chain seq x y z
N VAL A 1 15.45 -7.43 -11.71
CA VAL A 1 15.02 -7.24 -13.12
C VAL A 1 15.54 -8.34 -14.05
N LEU A 2 16.83 -8.42 -14.38
CA LEU A 2 17.36 -9.32 -15.44
C LEU A 2 16.96 -10.80 -15.32
N ARG A 3 16.90 -11.35 -14.10
CA ARG A 3 16.49 -12.75 -13.87
C ARG A 3 15.03 -13.03 -14.25
N TYR A 4 14.14 -12.06 -14.11
CA TYR A 4 12.68 -12.27 -14.18
C TYR A 4 11.99 -11.49 -15.30
N LYS A 5 12.73 -10.67 -16.06
CA LYS A 5 12.16 -9.80 -17.11
C LYS A 5 11.39 -10.54 -18.21
N ASP A 6 11.69 -11.82 -18.42
CA ASP A 6 11.05 -12.67 -19.44
C ASP A 6 9.98 -13.61 -18.82
N SER A 7 9.71 -13.48 -17.52
CA SER A 7 8.67 -14.25 -16.83
C SER A 7 7.29 -13.73 -17.18
N LYS A 8 6.41 -14.62 -17.63
CA LYS A 8 5.00 -14.31 -17.92
C LYS A 8 4.17 -13.94 -16.69
N ALA A 9 4.70 -14.17 -15.48
CA ALA A 9 4.03 -13.86 -14.23
C ALA A 9 4.24 -12.40 -13.78
N ILE A 10 5.16 -11.67 -14.41
CA ILE A 10 5.40 -10.26 -14.08
C ILE A 10 4.44 -9.40 -14.87
N GLU A 11 3.61 -8.62 -14.17
CA GLU A 11 2.78 -7.58 -14.80
C GLU A 11 3.47 -6.23 -14.77
N TYR A 12 4.12 -5.88 -13.66
CA TYR A 12 4.73 -4.56 -13.42
C TYR A 12 6.01 -4.66 -12.59
N TRP A 13 6.80 -3.58 -12.61
CA TRP A 13 7.87 -3.35 -11.64
C TRP A 13 7.50 -2.17 -10.74
N GLN A 14 7.36 -2.40 -9.44
CA GLN A 14 7.38 -1.29 -8.50
C GLN A 14 8.83 -0.88 -8.21
N VAL A 15 9.13 0.42 -8.30
CA VAL A 15 10.44 0.97 -7.94
C VAL A 15 10.28 1.78 -6.66
N GLU A 16 10.98 1.34 -5.62
CA GLU A 16 10.89 1.83 -4.24
C GLU A 16 9.50 1.67 -3.58
N ASN A 17 9.44 1.84 -2.26
CA ASN A 17 8.18 1.88 -1.52
C ASN A 17 7.94 3.28 -0.96
N GLU A 18 6.84 3.91 -1.37
CA GLU A 18 6.43 5.26 -0.96
C GLU A 18 7.59 6.28 -0.87
N PRO A 19 8.48 6.39 -1.89
CA PRO A 19 9.77 7.09 -1.79
C PRO A 19 9.70 8.60 -1.52
N PHE A 20 8.50 9.19 -1.54
CA PHE A 20 8.29 10.61 -1.31
C PHE A 20 7.63 10.91 0.04
N PHE A 21 7.24 9.88 0.78
CA PHE A 21 6.63 10.00 2.10
C PHE A 21 7.71 9.86 3.19
N PRO A 22 7.88 10.85 4.09
CA PRO A 22 8.91 10.80 5.13
C PRO A 22 8.45 9.91 6.29
N PHE A 23 8.56 8.60 6.12
CA PHE A 23 8.17 7.59 7.10
C PHE A 23 9.28 6.58 7.35
N GLY A 24 9.31 6.01 8.56
CA GLY A 24 10.35 5.06 8.99
C GLY A 24 11.67 5.73 9.37
N GLU A 25 12.70 4.90 9.55
CA GLU A 25 14.07 5.34 9.82
C GLU A 25 14.87 5.36 8.52
N CYS A 26 14.70 6.44 7.75
CA CYS A 26 15.38 6.65 6.47
C CYS A 26 16.46 7.73 6.63
N PRO A 27 17.73 7.35 6.91
CA PRO A 27 18.81 8.32 7.14
C PRO A 27 19.18 9.12 5.87
N TRP A 28 18.77 8.62 4.69
CA TRP A 28 19.03 9.26 3.42
C TRP A 28 17.80 9.18 2.51
N VAL A 29 17.48 10.31 1.88
CA VAL A 29 16.41 10.42 0.89
C VAL A 29 16.91 11.32 -0.24
N ASP A 30 17.08 10.76 -1.43
CA ASP A 30 17.35 11.53 -2.65
C ASP A 30 16.26 11.27 -3.68
N LYS A 31 15.36 12.25 -3.79
CA LYS A 31 14.22 12.15 -4.70
C LYS A 31 14.61 12.19 -6.19
N ASN A 32 15.86 12.55 -6.53
CA ASN A 32 16.41 12.45 -7.88
C ASN A 32 17.06 11.09 -8.12
N PHE A 33 17.51 10.40 -7.06
CA PHE A 33 18.04 9.04 -7.16
C PHE A 33 16.95 8.05 -7.57
N VAL A 34 15.73 8.20 -7.04
CA VAL A 34 14.55 7.42 -7.48
C VAL A 34 14.37 7.46 -8.99
N LYS A 35 14.60 8.62 -9.63
CA LYS A 35 14.53 8.71 -11.10
C LYS A 35 15.61 7.85 -11.77
N LYS A 36 16.83 7.80 -11.23
CA LYS A 36 17.91 6.95 -11.76
C LYS A 36 17.57 5.47 -11.64
N GLU A 37 16.91 5.07 -10.55
CA GLU A 37 16.45 3.68 -10.36
C GLU A 37 15.37 3.31 -11.37
N ILE A 38 14.41 4.20 -11.60
CA ILE A 38 13.39 4.03 -12.65
C ILE A 38 14.05 3.90 -14.03
N ASP A 39 14.96 4.82 -14.37
CA ASP A 39 15.66 4.82 -15.65
C ASP A 39 16.48 3.52 -15.82
N LEU A 40 17.09 3.01 -14.75
CA LEU A 40 17.80 1.72 -14.75
C LEU A 40 16.85 0.56 -15.01
N VAL A 41 15.73 0.44 -14.28
CA VAL A 41 14.76 -0.64 -14.52
C VAL A 41 14.21 -0.58 -15.94
N LYS A 42 13.86 0.61 -16.44
CA LYS A 42 13.38 0.79 -17.83
C LYS A 42 14.44 0.39 -18.86
N SER A 43 15.72 0.67 -18.61
CA SER A 43 16.81 0.24 -19.51
C SER A 43 17.02 -1.28 -19.53
N LEU A 44 16.75 -1.97 -18.41
CA LEU A 44 16.89 -3.42 -18.28
C LEU A 44 15.65 -4.18 -18.77
N ASN A 45 14.47 -3.56 -18.66
CA ASN A 45 13.21 -4.12 -19.10
C ASN A 45 12.18 -3.02 -19.40
N SER A 46 12.04 -2.67 -20.67
CA SER A 46 11.08 -1.66 -21.15
C SER A 46 9.70 -2.21 -21.46
N SER A 47 9.50 -3.53 -21.40
CA SER A 47 8.23 -4.19 -21.78
C SER A 47 7.17 -4.17 -20.68
N HIS A 48 7.55 -3.98 -19.41
CA HIS A 48 6.63 -3.95 -18.28
C HIS A 48 6.50 -2.53 -17.72
N PRO A 49 5.29 -2.06 -17.39
CA PRO A 49 5.08 -0.76 -16.76
C PRO A 49 5.78 -0.62 -15.41
N ILE A 50 6.20 0.60 -15.09
CA ILE A 50 6.72 0.96 -13.77
C ILE A 50 5.60 1.50 -12.88
N VAL A 51 5.43 0.91 -11.70
CA VAL A 51 4.58 1.43 -10.63
C VAL A 51 5.43 2.29 -9.70
N ILE A 52 4.97 3.50 -9.41
CA ILE A 52 5.53 4.32 -8.32
C ILE A 52 4.47 4.47 -7.25
N SER A 53 4.75 3.94 -6.07
CA SER A 53 3.85 4.03 -4.92
C SER A 53 4.03 5.34 -4.16
N ASP A 54 2.98 5.79 -3.49
CA ASP A 54 3.01 6.98 -2.63
C ASP A 54 1.88 6.92 -1.60
N SER A 55 1.97 7.74 -0.55
CA SER A 55 1.03 7.73 0.56
C SER A 55 -0.39 8.08 0.14
N GLY A 56 -1.34 7.24 0.53
CA GLY A 56 -2.77 7.46 0.28
C GLY A 56 -3.29 8.72 0.95
N GLU A 57 -2.90 8.92 2.20
CA GLU A 57 -3.40 9.99 3.05
C GLU A 57 -2.52 11.24 2.99
N GLY A 58 -1.21 11.07 2.75
CA GLY A 58 -0.22 12.16 2.82
C GLY A 58 0.18 12.80 1.50
N SER A 59 -0.05 12.16 0.35
CA SER A 59 0.42 12.66 -0.96
C SER A 59 -0.70 13.05 -1.92
N PHE A 60 -0.44 13.99 -2.82
CA PHE A 60 -1.32 14.28 -3.98
C PHE A 60 -1.04 13.39 -5.20
N TRP A 61 -0.05 12.49 -5.11
CA TRP A 61 0.37 11.54 -6.15
C TRP A 61 0.93 12.16 -7.45
N ILE A 62 1.02 13.49 -7.53
CA ILE A 62 1.53 14.21 -8.71
C ILE A 62 2.96 13.77 -9.05
N ARG A 63 3.82 13.54 -8.05
CA ARG A 63 5.21 13.15 -8.29
C ARG A 63 5.30 11.71 -8.78
N ALA A 64 4.54 10.80 -8.17
CA ALA A 64 4.41 9.42 -8.65
C ALA A 64 3.91 9.39 -10.10
N ALA A 65 2.86 10.15 -10.43
CA ALA A 65 2.29 10.22 -11.78
C ALA A 65 3.25 10.78 -12.84
N LYS A 66 4.17 11.68 -12.45
CA LYS A 66 5.20 12.22 -13.36
C LYS A 66 6.33 11.24 -13.65
N LEU A 67 6.57 10.27 -12.77
CA LEU A 67 7.74 9.39 -12.83
C LEU A 67 7.38 7.96 -13.26
N GLY A 68 6.23 7.46 -12.82
CA GLY A 68 5.73 6.12 -13.09
C GLY A 68 4.81 6.03 -14.32
N ASP A 69 4.61 4.80 -14.76
CA ASP A 69 3.61 4.45 -15.77
C ASP A 69 2.25 4.17 -15.12
N ILE A 70 2.25 3.74 -13.85
CA ILE A 70 1.08 3.54 -12.99
C ILE A 70 1.36 4.20 -11.63
N VAL A 71 0.33 4.80 -11.03
CA VAL A 71 0.40 5.30 -9.65
C VAL A 71 -0.09 4.21 -8.70
N GLY A 72 0.80 3.77 -7.80
CA GLY A 72 0.42 2.98 -6.64
C GLY A 72 0.04 3.90 -5.49
N THR A 73 -1.06 3.63 -4.81
CA THR A 73 -1.39 4.29 -3.53
C THR A 73 -1.52 3.27 -2.42
N THR A 74 -1.15 3.68 -1.23
CA THR A 74 -1.52 2.98 0.00
C THR A 74 -2.91 3.42 0.46
N MET A 75 -3.54 2.64 1.33
CA MET A 75 -4.85 2.94 1.91
C MET A 75 -4.92 2.38 3.33
N TYR A 76 -4.62 3.24 4.29
CA TYR A 76 -4.67 2.90 5.72
C TYR A 76 -5.80 3.67 6.40
N LYS A 77 -6.52 3.02 7.30
CA LYS A 77 -7.64 3.62 8.05
C LYS A 77 -7.30 3.89 9.50
N ARG A 78 -6.62 2.96 10.17
CA ARG A 78 -6.28 3.08 11.59
C ARG A 78 -4.80 2.84 11.82
N VAL A 79 -4.09 3.83 12.33
CA VAL A 79 -2.64 3.77 12.49
C VAL A 79 -2.19 4.37 13.81
N TRP A 80 -1.08 3.89 14.35
CA TRP A 80 -0.28 4.62 15.33
C TRP A 80 0.46 5.80 14.67
N PHE A 81 0.16 7.03 15.10
CA PHE A 81 0.79 8.25 14.61
C PHE A 81 1.95 8.65 15.52
N ARG A 82 3.18 8.24 15.14
CA ARG A 82 4.41 8.35 15.95
C ARG A 82 4.71 9.79 16.42
N GLN A 83 4.37 10.80 15.63
CA GLN A 83 4.70 12.20 15.89
C GLN A 83 3.98 12.77 17.12
N VAL A 84 2.78 12.26 17.43
CA VAL A 84 1.98 12.72 18.58
C VAL A 84 1.70 11.61 19.60
N GLY A 85 2.08 10.36 19.28
CA GLY A 85 1.94 9.23 20.19
C GLY A 85 0.49 8.81 20.43
N ILE A 86 -0.36 8.82 19.41
CA ILE A 86 -1.75 8.37 19.52
C ILE A 86 -2.14 7.47 18.35
N TYR A 87 -3.14 6.63 18.58
CA TYR A 87 -3.87 5.96 17.50
C TYR A 87 -4.84 6.94 16.84
N ILE A 88 -4.77 7.03 15.52
CA ILE A 88 -5.68 7.85 14.72
C ILE A 88 -6.52 6.98 13.80
N HIS A 89 -7.71 7.48 13.49
CA HIS A 89 -8.49 7.02 12.34
C HIS A 89 -8.45 8.12 11.30
N TYR A 90 -7.91 7.85 10.11
CA TYR A 90 -7.89 8.81 9.01
C TYR A 90 -9.30 9.18 8.55
N PRO A 91 -9.73 10.45 8.67
CA PRO A 91 -11.11 10.88 8.45
C PRO A 91 -11.49 11.01 6.97
N PHE A 92 -10.70 10.45 6.05
CA PHE A 92 -10.93 10.56 4.62
C PHE A 92 -12.03 9.59 4.13
N PRO A 93 -13.09 10.08 3.47
CA PRO A 93 -14.13 9.23 2.88
C PRO A 93 -13.65 8.57 1.58
N PRO A 94 -14.34 7.53 1.06
CA PRO A 94 -13.96 6.90 -0.22
C PRO A 94 -13.86 7.88 -1.40
N THR A 95 -14.69 8.93 -1.39
CA THR A 95 -14.70 9.98 -2.42
C THR A 95 -13.42 10.82 -2.45
N PHE A 96 -12.65 10.87 -1.35
CA PHE A 96 -11.34 11.51 -1.32
C PHE A 96 -10.37 10.80 -2.28
N TYR A 97 -10.25 9.48 -2.15
CA TYR A 97 -9.39 8.64 -2.99
C TYR A 97 -9.87 8.65 -4.45
N TRP A 98 -11.17 8.53 -4.67
CA TRP A 98 -11.77 8.60 -6.01
C TRP A 98 -11.44 9.92 -6.72
N ARG A 99 -11.61 11.07 -6.05
CA ARG A 99 -11.32 12.40 -6.66
C ARG A 99 -9.85 12.54 -7.03
N LYS A 100 -8.96 12.08 -6.16
CA LYS A 100 -7.52 12.10 -6.44
C LYS A 100 -7.19 11.22 -7.65
N ALA A 101 -7.75 10.02 -7.74
CA ALA A 101 -7.53 9.14 -8.90
C ALA A 101 -8.05 9.77 -10.19
N LYS A 102 -9.26 10.37 -10.17
CA LYS A 102 -9.80 11.08 -11.34
C LYS A 102 -8.95 12.27 -11.78
N TYR A 103 -8.32 12.96 -10.83
CA TYR A 103 -7.37 14.02 -11.15
C TYR A 103 -6.13 13.46 -11.84
N ILE A 104 -5.56 12.36 -11.33
CA ILE A 104 -4.40 11.69 -11.92
C ILE A 104 -4.71 11.18 -13.33
N GLU A 105 -5.83 10.47 -13.50
CA GLU A 105 -6.30 9.99 -14.80
C GLU A 105 -6.48 11.15 -15.79
N LYS A 106 -7.18 12.23 -15.41
CA LYS A 106 -7.51 13.33 -16.33
C LYS A 106 -6.29 14.17 -16.75
N ILE A 107 -5.32 14.36 -15.85
CA ILE A 107 -4.21 15.29 -16.06
C ILE A 107 -2.94 14.58 -16.54
N PHE A 108 -2.71 13.34 -16.10
CA PHE A 108 -1.49 12.60 -16.41
C PHE A 108 -1.75 11.38 -17.32
N ASP A 109 -3.01 11.01 -17.55
CA ASP A 109 -3.40 9.80 -18.30
C ASP A 109 -2.75 8.54 -17.70
N LYS A 110 -2.84 8.42 -16.37
CA LYS A 110 -2.26 7.31 -15.59
C LYS A 110 -3.34 6.60 -14.79
N GLU A 111 -3.27 5.27 -14.78
CA GLU A 111 -4.04 4.44 -13.88
C GLU A 111 -3.58 4.63 -12.43
N VAL A 112 -4.52 4.55 -11.48
CA VAL A 112 -4.26 4.50 -10.05
C VAL A 112 -4.74 3.17 -9.49
N ILE A 113 -3.85 2.46 -8.79
CA ILE A 113 -4.14 1.17 -8.14
C ILE A 113 -3.78 1.24 -6.65
N CYS A 114 -4.47 0.48 -5.81
CA CYS A 114 -4.12 0.38 -4.39
C CYS A 114 -3.10 -0.76 -4.21
N VAL A 115 -1.83 -0.42 -4.02
CA VAL A 115 -0.74 -1.41 -3.83
C VAL A 115 -0.60 -1.88 -2.39
N GLU A 116 -1.15 -1.13 -1.43
CA GLU A 116 -1.23 -1.55 -0.04
C GLU A 116 -2.59 -1.16 0.54
N LEU A 117 -3.51 -2.11 0.61
CA LEU A 117 -4.72 -1.98 1.40
C LEU A 117 -4.44 -2.53 2.80
N GLN A 118 -4.62 -1.69 3.82
CA GLN A 118 -4.36 -2.07 5.20
C GLN A 118 -5.17 -3.30 5.59
N ALA A 119 -4.45 -4.37 5.90
CA ALA A 119 -5.04 -5.60 6.41
C ALA A 119 -4.17 -6.27 7.50
N GLU A 120 -3.18 -5.58 8.03
CA GLU A 120 -2.46 -5.92 9.25
C GLU A 120 -2.50 -4.74 10.26
N PRO A 121 -2.15 -5.00 11.53
CA PRO A 121 -2.04 -3.95 12.54
C PRO A 121 -0.97 -2.94 12.18
N TRP A 122 -1.16 -1.72 12.67
CA TRP A 122 -0.17 -0.65 12.60
C TRP A 122 0.05 -0.06 13.98
N GLU A 123 1.21 -0.35 14.55
CA GLU A 123 1.49 -0.19 15.98
C GLU A 123 2.78 0.59 16.26
N PRO A 124 3.01 1.05 17.50
CA PRO A 124 4.28 1.65 17.91
C PRO A 124 5.45 0.68 17.91
N LYS A 125 5.20 -0.63 18.00
CA LYS A 125 6.21 -1.69 18.05
C LYS A 125 6.01 -2.66 16.89
N LEU A 126 7.02 -3.49 16.66
CA LEU A 126 6.93 -4.57 15.67
C LEU A 126 5.89 -5.60 16.13
N LEU A 127 5.16 -6.18 15.18
CA LEU A 127 4.01 -7.04 15.46
C LEU A 127 4.35 -8.23 16.38
N TYR A 128 5.55 -8.80 16.26
CA TYR A 128 5.99 -9.92 17.08
C TYR A 128 6.31 -9.53 18.53
N ASP A 129 6.51 -8.24 18.82
CA ASP A 129 6.74 -7.68 20.16
C ASP A 129 5.46 -7.13 20.80
N SER A 130 4.35 -7.14 20.08
CA SER A 130 3.06 -6.60 20.51
C SER A 130 2.10 -7.71 20.92
N PRO A 131 1.41 -7.60 22.07
CA PRO A 131 0.34 -8.52 22.42
C PRO A 131 -0.85 -8.36 21.46
N ILE A 132 -1.65 -9.41 21.30
CA ILE A 132 -2.79 -9.43 20.37
C ILE A 132 -3.79 -8.31 20.66
N GLU A 133 -4.00 -7.97 21.92
CA GLU A 133 -4.92 -6.90 22.33
C GLU A 133 -4.43 -5.52 21.86
N GLU A 134 -3.12 -5.32 21.71
CA GLU A 134 -2.56 -4.10 21.10
C GLU A 134 -2.84 -4.12 19.59
N GLN A 135 -2.62 -5.26 18.94
CA GLN A 135 -2.75 -5.43 17.50
C GLN A 135 -4.19 -5.17 17.04
N GLU A 136 -5.13 -5.69 17.81
CA GLU A 136 -6.56 -5.55 17.58
C GLU A 136 -7.09 -4.11 17.70
N LYS A 137 -6.29 -3.14 18.20
CA LYS A 137 -6.66 -1.70 18.18
C LYS A 137 -6.72 -1.11 16.78
N THR A 138 -5.88 -1.63 15.88
CA THR A 138 -5.76 -1.11 14.50
C THR A 138 -6.15 -2.13 13.45
N MET A 139 -6.11 -3.43 13.77
CA MET A 139 -6.60 -4.46 12.87
C MET A 139 -7.17 -5.68 13.59
N ASN A 140 -8.41 -6.00 13.27
CA ASN A 140 -9.11 -7.22 13.63
C ASN A 140 -10.07 -7.60 12.49
N LEU A 141 -10.84 -8.68 12.62
CA LEU A 141 -11.76 -9.12 11.56
C LEU A 141 -12.77 -8.04 11.17
N GLU A 142 -13.34 -7.33 12.14
CA GLU A 142 -14.32 -6.26 11.89
C GLU A 142 -13.66 -5.10 11.11
N GLN A 143 -12.44 -4.70 11.49
CA GLN A 143 -11.70 -3.64 10.81
C GLN A 143 -11.27 -4.07 9.40
N PHE A 144 -10.87 -5.32 9.21
CA PHE A 144 -10.55 -5.89 7.90
C PHE A 144 -11.76 -5.79 6.96
N GLN A 145 -12.94 -6.25 7.42
CA GLN A 145 -14.18 -6.18 6.64
C GLN A 145 -14.58 -4.73 6.32
N LYS A 146 -14.44 -3.81 7.29
CA LYS A 146 -14.65 -2.36 7.07
C LYS A 146 -13.70 -1.79 6.02
N ASN A 147 -12.43 -2.19 6.04
CA ASN A 147 -11.43 -1.74 5.07
C ASN A 147 -11.75 -2.24 3.66
N VAL A 148 -12.19 -3.49 3.52
CA VAL A 148 -12.64 -4.05 2.23
C VAL A 148 -13.85 -3.30 1.68
N GLU A 149 -14.88 -3.08 2.49
CA GLU A 149 -16.08 -2.35 2.06
C GLU A 149 -15.77 -0.87 1.75
N PHE A 150 -14.85 -0.26 2.49
CA PHE A 150 -14.34 1.07 2.17
C PHE A 150 -13.62 1.08 0.81
N ALA A 151 -12.72 0.12 0.59
CA ALA A 151 -11.94 -0.03 -0.64
C ALA A 151 -12.85 -0.16 -1.87
N LYS A 152 -13.84 -1.05 -1.83
CA LYS A 152 -14.84 -1.23 -2.91
C LYS A 152 -15.55 0.07 -3.30
N ARG A 153 -15.78 0.97 -2.34
CA ARG A 153 -16.47 2.26 -2.56
C ARG A 153 -15.57 3.37 -3.11
N THR A 154 -14.25 3.16 -3.17
CA THR A 154 -13.31 4.14 -3.73
C THR A 154 -13.35 4.18 -5.26
N GLY A 155 -13.89 3.12 -5.89
CA GLY A 155 -13.98 3.01 -7.34
C GLY A 155 -12.68 2.68 -8.04
N PHE A 156 -11.63 2.24 -7.32
CA PHE A 156 -10.46 1.65 -7.96
C PHE A 156 -10.77 0.23 -8.43
N ASN A 157 -10.05 -0.23 -9.44
CA ASN A 157 -10.26 -1.54 -10.04
C ASN A 157 -9.32 -2.63 -9.49
N ARG A 158 -8.26 -2.23 -8.78
CA ARG A 158 -7.20 -3.15 -8.33
C ARG A 158 -6.71 -2.80 -6.94
N PHE A 159 -6.63 -3.83 -6.10
CA PHE A 159 -6.20 -3.75 -4.71
C PHE A 159 -5.28 -4.92 -4.40
N TYR A 160 -4.22 -4.64 -3.64
CA TYR A 160 -3.36 -5.64 -3.04
C TYR A 160 -3.43 -5.48 -1.52
N PHE A 161 -3.71 -6.58 -0.82
CA PHE A 161 -3.72 -6.57 0.62
C PHE A 161 -2.29 -6.55 1.18
N TRP A 162 -2.08 -5.73 2.21
CA TRP A 162 -0.87 -5.74 3.01
C TRP A 162 -1.15 -6.41 4.35
N GLY A 163 -0.57 -7.60 4.59
CA GLY A 163 -0.77 -8.34 5.85
C GLY A 163 -0.87 -9.86 5.78
N ALA A 164 -0.67 -10.49 4.61
CA ALA A 164 -0.88 -11.92 4.44
C ALA A 164 -0.07 -12.80 5.42
N GLU A 165 1.14 -12.38 5.77
CA GLU A 165 2.03 -13.06 6.73
C GLU A 165 1.45 -13.01 8.15
N TRP A 166 0.90 -11.86 8.55
CA TRP A 166 0.23 -11.70 9.84
C TRP A 166 -1.02 -12.57 9.95
N TRP A 167 -1.83 -12.69 8.89
CA TRP A 167 -3.01 -13.58 8.90
C TRP A 167 -2.61 -15.05 9.04
N PHE A 168 -1.54 -15.45 8.35
CA PHE A 168 -1.03 -16.81 8.44
C PHE A 168 -0.52 -17.10 9.86
N TRP A 169 0.21 -16.16 10.46
CA TRP A 169 0.65 -16.28 11.86
C TRP A 169 -0.52 -16.35 12.85
N LEU A 170 -1.56 -15.53 12.70
CA LEU A 170 -2.77 -15.63 13.52
C LEU A 170 -3.42 -17.02 13.43
N LYS A 171 -3.50 -17.57 12.21
CA LYS A 171 -4.06 -18.89 11.97
C LYS A 171 -3.24 -20.00 12.62
N GLU A 172 -1.93 -20.03 12.37
CA GLU A 172 -1.07 -21.16 12.78
C GLU A 172 -0.66 -21.11 14.26
N ILE A 173 -0.45 -19.90 14.81
CA ILE A 173 0.14 -19.73 16.14
C ILE A 173 -0.89 -19.27 17.17
N GLN A 174 -1.82 -18.40 16.77
CA GLN A 174 -2.82 -17.83 17.69
C GLN A 174 -4.16 -18.57 17.66
N ASN A 175 -4.30 -19.57 16.77
CA ASN A 175 -5.56 -20.29 16.52
C ASN A 175 -6.74 -19.34 16.20
N LYS A 176 -6.45 -18.24 15.50
CA LYS A 176 -7.40 -17.20 15.05
C LYS A 176 -7.43 -17.13 13.51
N PRO A 177 -8.08 -18.09 12.82
CA PRO A 177 -8.03 -18.19 11.36
C PRO A 177 -8.99 -17.24 10.63
N GLU A 178 -9.73 -16.39 11.33
CA GLU A 178 -10.89 -15.69 10.78
C GLU A 178 -10.52 -14.76 9.62
N ILE A 179 -9.46 -13.96 9.78
CA ILE A 179 -9.01 -13.03 8.72
C ILE A 179 -8.47 -13.81 7.52
N TRP A 180 -7.75 -14.91 7.75
CA TRP A 180 -7.28 -15.79 6.68
C TRP A 180 -8.43 -16.38 5.86
N LEU A 181 -9.49 -16.85 6.54
CA LEU A 181 -10.69 -17.39 5.90
C LEU A 181 -11.51 -16.29 5.18
N GLU A 182 -11.55 -15.08 5.73
CA GLU A 182 -12.20 -13.94 5.08
C GLU A 182 -11.45 -13.53 3.81
N ALA A 183 -10.12 -13.41 3.87
CA ALA A 183 -9.29 -13.02 2.74
C ALA A 183 -9.38 -14.01 1.57
N LYS A 184 -9.51 -15.31 1.86
CA LYS A 184 -9.69 -16.37 0.84
C LYS A 184 -10.90 -16.17 -0.08
N LYS A 185 -11.89 -15.36 0.30
CA LYS A 185 -13.07 -15.08 -0.53
C LYS A 185 -12.77 -14.18 -1.73
N PHE A 186 -11.58 -13.57 -1.79
CA PHE A 186 -11.17 -12.63 -2.83
C PHE A 186 -10.16 -13.20 -3.84
N PHE A 187 -9.79 -14.47 -3.71
CA PHE A 187 -8.81 -15.15 -4.57
C PHE A 187 -9.43 -16.34 -5.31
#